data_AF-A0AA39MH09-F1
#
_entry.id   AF-A0AA39MH09-F1
#
_cell.length_a   1.000
_cell.length_b   1.000
_cell.length_c   1.000
_cell.angle_alpha   90.00
_cell.angle_beta   90.00
_cell.angle_gamma   90.00
#
_symmetry.space_group_name_H-M   'P 1'
#
loop_
_entity.id
_entity.type
_entity.pdbx_description
1 polymer ?
#
loop_
_entity_poly.entity_id
_entity_poly.type
_entity_poly.pdbx_seq_one_letter_code
_entity_poly.pdbx_strand_id
1 'polypeptide(L)'
;MSSNSVVTKLPPEIIEQIIFSLWSLDLTTTERIHLITSSVLVNHAWAELFLRVSWRDVFIPTLPFVMHFRRLLCGEATSITRILSLDSGLPNILCRSITFDTSKQGLKDPMVEARGNLGLFFLGHRGIVPDLRWITYRDGTDVKRVAFRWAVSPDTRGQCRAEMGK
;
A
#
# COMPACT_ATOMS: atom_id res chain seq x y z
N MET A 1 -26.16 -40.79 -2.78
CA MET A 1 -26.42 -39.45 -3.36
C MET A 1 -25.34 -38.51 -2.84
N SER A 2 -24.24 -38.36 -3.58
CA SER A 2 -23.20 -37.39 -3.25
C SER A 2 -23.51 -36.10 -3.99
N SER A 3 -23.91 -35.06 -3.26
CA SER A 3 -24.03 -33.71 -3.79
C SER A 3 -22.62 -33.22 -4.14
N ASN A 4 -22.26 -33.33 -5.42
CA ASN A 4 -21.17 -32.54 -5.98
C ASN A 4 -21.61 -31.07 -5.93
N SER A 5 -21.36 -30.40 -4.80
CA SER A 5 -21.35 -28.95 -4.79
C SER A 5 -20.21 -28.54 -5.72
N VAL A 6 -20.57 -28.15 -6.94
CA VAL A 6 -19.64 -27.45 -7.83
C VAL A 6 -19.35 -26.15 -7.10
N VAL A 7 -18.28 -26.13 -6.29
CA VAL A 7 -17.70 -24.88 -5.81
C VAL A 7 -17.24 -24.16 -7.06
N THR A 8 -18.11 -23.31 -7.61
CA THR A 8 -17.79 -22.42 -8.71
C THR A 8 -16.71 -21.48 -8.20
N LYS A 9 -15.45 -21.87 -8.41
CA LYS A 9 -14.30 -21.00 -8.17
C LYS A 9 -14.44 -19.83 -9.13
N LEU A 10 -14.59 -18.63 -8.58
CA LEU A 10 -14.58 -17.42 -9.39
C LEU A 10 -13.23 -17.32 -10.11
N PRO A 11 -13.20 -16.93 -11.40
CA PRO A 11 -11.96 -16.62 -12.09
C PRO A 11 -11.17 -15.54 -11.34
N PRO A 12 -9.83 -15.62 -11.29
CA PRO A 12 -8.99 -14.62 -10.63
C PRO A 12 -9.28 -13.18 -11.06
N GLU A 13 -9.62 -12.97 -12.33
CA GLU A 13 -9.94 -11.67 -12.92
C GLU A 13 -11.21 -11.09 -12.30
N ILE A 14 -12.20 -11.94 -11.99
CA ILE A 14 -13.44 -11.52 -11.34
C ILE A 14 -13.17 -11.17 -9.88
N ILE A 15 -12.33 -11.93 -9.19
CA ILE A 15 -11.92 -11.62 -7.81
C ILE A 15 -11.15 -10.29 -7.77
N GLU A 16 -10.19 -10.08 -8.68
CA GLU A 16 -9.45 -8.83 -8.79
C GLU A 16 -10.40 -7.64 -9.03
N GLN A 17 -11.41 -7.80 -9.89
CA GLN A 17 -12.40 -6.75 -10.15
C GLN A 17 -13.27 -6.43 -8.92
N ILE A 18 -13.68 -7.45 -8.16
CA ILE A 18 -14.42 -7.26 -6.90
C ILE A 18 -13.55 -6.48 -5.90
N ILE A 19 -12.31 -6.92 -5.70
CA ILE A 19 -11.35 -6.28 -4.81
C ILE A 19 -11.09 -4.83 -5.23
N PHE A 20 -10.86 -4.59 -6.53
CA PHE A 20 -10.65 -3.25 -7.07
C PHE A 20 -11.86 -2.34 -6.81
N SER A 21 -13.07 -2.88 -7.00
CA SER A 21 -14.30 -2.14 -6.74
C SER A 21 -14.43 -1.76 -5.27
N LEU A 22 -14.19 -2.71 -4.36
CA LEU A 22 -14.20 -2.47 -2.91
C LEU A 22 -13.11 -1.47 -2.47
N TRP A 23 -11.91 -1.58 -3.03
CA TRP A 23 -10.79 -0.71 -2.69
C TRP A 23 -10.99 0.74 -3.14
N SER A 24 -11.73 0.92 -4.24
CA SER A 24 -12.05 2.22 -4.83
C SER A 24 -13.21 2.94 -4.14
N LEU A 25 -13.95 2.27 -3.25
CA LEU A 25 -15.00 2.90 -2.47
C LEU A 25 -14.42 3.99 -1.56
N ASP A 26 -15.23 5.03 -1.31
CA ASP A 26 -14.88 6.07 -0.35
C ASP A 26 -15.17 5.60 1.07
N LEU A 27 -14.30 4.73 1.57
CA LEU A 27 -14.38 4.16 2.90
C LEU A 27 -13.79 5.11 3.95
N THR A 28 -14.42 5.15 5.13
CA THR A 28 -13.81 5.72 6.34
C THR A 28 -12.53 4.95 6.68
N THR A 29 -11.62 5.55 7.46
CA THR A 29 -10.41 4.83 7.91
C THR A 29 -10.73 3.53 8.64
N THR A 30 -11.80 3.50 9.44
CA THR A 30 -12.19 2.29 10.17
C THR A 30 -12.62 1.18 9.21
N GLU A 31 -13.48 1.49 8.24
CA GLU A 31 -13.91 0.53 7.21
C GLU A 31 -12.75 0.07 6.34
N ARG A 32 -11.82 0.99 6.01
CA ARG A 32 -10.64 0.65 5.20
C ARG A 32 -9.67 -0.25 5.96
N ILE A 33 -9.44 -0.01 7.25
CA ILE A 33 -8.68 -0.93 8.11
C ILE A 33 -9.37 -2.30 8.12
N HIS A 34 -10.70 -2.34 8.30
CA HIS A 34 -11.44 -3.59 8.30
C HIS A 34 -11.33 -4.34 6.96
N LEU A 35 -11.41 -3.63 5.84
CA LEU A 35 -11.22 -4.21 4.50
C LEU A 35 -9.80 -4.81 4.36
N ILE A 36 -8.76 -4.09 4.80
CA ILE A 36 -7.37 -4.56 4.76
C ILE A 36 -7.19 -5.82 5.60
N THR A 37 -7.65 -5.80 6.85
CA THR A 37 -7.43 -6.92 7.79
C THR A 37 -8.27 -8.13 7.48
N SER A 38 -9.51 -7.96 7.02
CA SER A 38 -10.38 -9.08 6.64
C SER A 38 -9.98 -9.72 5.30
N SER A 39 -9.59 -8.93 4.30
CA SER A 39 -9.28 -9.45 2.95
C SER A 39 -8.10 -10.41 2.97
N VAL A 40 -7.07 -10.14 3.78
CA VAL A 40 -5.89 -11.01 3.85
C VAL A 40 -6.16 -12.35 4.55
N LEU A 41 -7.35 -12.52 5.17
CA LEU A 41 -7.74 -13.72 5.91
C LEU A 41 -8.72 -14.62 5.15
N VAL A 42 -9.22 -14.21 3.98
CA VAL A 42 -10.24 -14.97 3.22
C VAL A 42 -9.67 -16.30 2.71
N ASN A 43 -8.62 -16.24 1.89
CA ASN A 43 -7.81 -17.36 1.44
C ASN A 43 -6.55 -16.83 0.72
N HIS A 44 -5.63 -17.72 0.35
CA HIS A 44 -4.36 -17.34 -0.28
C HIS A 44 -4.54 -16.53 -1.57
N ALA A 45 -5.42 -16.97 -2.48
CA ALA A 45 -5.63 -16.29 -3.76
C ALA A 45 -6.24 -14.88 -3.59
N TRP A 46 -7.21 -14.75 -2.69
CA TRP A 46 -7.82 -13.47 -2.36
C TRP A 46 -6.81 -12.52 -1.73
N ALA A 47 -6.01 -13.00 -0.77
CA ALA A 47 -5.01 -12.20 -0.09
C ALA A 47 -3.93 -11.68 -1.07
N GLU A 48 -3.44 -12.53 -1.97
CA GLU A 48 -2.51 -12.14 -3.02
C GLU A 48 -3.08 -11.05 -3.94
N LEU A 49 -4.29 -11.26 -4.47
CA LEU A 49 -4.95 -10.29 -5.34
C LEU A 49 -5.25 -8.98 -4.60
N PHE A 50 -5.65 -9.07 -3.33
CA PHE A 50 -5.88 -7.91 -2.47
C PHE A 50 -4.62 -7.07 -2.30
N LEU A 51 -3.48 -7.69 -2.00
CA LEU A 51 -2.21 -6.98 -1.88
C LEU A 51 -1.78 -6.35 -3.21
N ARG A 52 -1.93 -7.06 -4.34
CA ARG A 52 -1.65 -6.48 -5.66
C ARG A 52 -2.50 -5.24 -5.96
N VAL A 53 -3.79 -5.26 -5.62
CA VAL A 53 -4.66 -4.08 -5.81
C VAL A 53 -4.31 -2.96 -4.84
N SER A 54 -4.23 -3.27 -3.54
CA SER A 54 -3.99 -2.26 -2.50
C SER A 54 -2.60 -1.65 -2.54
N TRP A 55 -1.59 -2.35 -3.08
CA TRP A 55 -0.26 -1.78 -3.31
C TRP A 55 -0.18 -0.86 -4.52
N ARG A 56 -1.16 -0.88 -5.44
CA ARG A 56 -1.21 0.11 -6.52
C ARG A 56 -1.58 1.49 -5.98
N ASP A 57 -2.65 1.55 -5.20
CA ASP A 57 -3.15 2.78 -4.59
C ASP A 57 -3.16 2.65 -3.08
N VAL A 58 -1.99 2.88 -2.47
CA VAL A 58 -1.74 2.59 -1.07
C VAL A 58 -2.50 3.55 -0.18
N PHE A 59 -3.14 3.02 0.86
CA PHE A 59 -3.72 3.82 1.93
C PHE A 59 -2.96 3.57 3.22
N ILE A 60 -2.55 4.65 3.88
CA ILE A 60 -1.82 4.65 5.13
C ILE A 60 -2.77 5.12 6.25
N PRO A 61 -3.38 4.17 7.00
CA PRO A 61 -4.36 4.51 8.03
C PRO A 61 -3.73 4.94 9.35
N THR A 62 -2.47 4.57 9.60
CA THR A 62 -1.81 4.76 10.90
C THR A 62 -0.29 4.92 10.76
N LEU A 63 0.34 5.51 11.78
CA LEU A 63 1.79 5.65 11.85
C LEU A 63 2.55 4.30 11.85
N PRO A 64 2.12 3.24 12.58
CA PRO A 64 2.76 1.93 12.44
C PRO A 64 2.72 1.39 11.00
N PHE A 65 1.65 1.71 10.25
CA PHE A 65 1.52 1.31 8.85
C PHE A 65 2.52 2.04 7.95
N VAL A 66 2.85 3.31 8.22
CA VAL A 66 3.96 4.04 7.56
C VAL A 66 5.25 3.23 7.66
N MET A 67 5.62 2.82 8.87
CA MET A 67 6.87 2.10 9.10
C MET A 67 6.84 0.71 8.44
N HIS A 68 5.71 0.02 8.50
CA HIS A 68 5.51 -1.24 7.80
C HIS A 68 5.69 -1.10 6.28
N PHE A 69 5.04 -0.10 5.68
CA PHE A 69 5.12 0.13 4.25
C PHE A 69 6.51 0.57 3.80
N ARG A 70 7.21 1.39 4.60
CA ARG A 70 8.62 1.73 4.35
C ARG A 70 9.50 0.47 4.29
N ARG A 71 9.35 -0.46 5.23
CA ARG A 71 10.11 -1.72 5.23
C ARG A 71 9.82 -2.55 3.97
N LEU A 72 8.55 -2.65 3.58
CA LEU A 72 8.16 -3.30 2.33
C LEU A 72 8.87 -2.67 1.12
N LEU A 73 8.87 -1.34 1.04
CA LEU A 73 9.55 -0.60 -0.03
C LEU A 73 11.08 -0.78 -0.04
N CYS A 74 11.69 -1.05 1.11
CA CYS A 74 13.10 -1.40 1.23
C CYS A 74 13.40 -2.85 0.83
N GLY A 75 12.41 -3.61 0.37
CA GLY A 75 12.54 -5.03 0.00
C GLY A 75 12.58 -5.97 1.20
N GLU A 76 12.18 -5.53 2.40
CA GLU A 76 12.10 -6.40 3.57
C GLU A 76 10.90 -7.34 3.44
N ALA A 77 11.18 -8.65 3.43
CA ALA A 77 10.13 -9.66 3.46
C ALA A 77 9.40 -9.64 4.80
N THR A 78 8.09 -9.38 4.76
CA THR A 78 7.20 -9.44 5.92
C THR A 78 6.58 -10.82 6.03
N SER A 79 5.94 -11.14 7.16
CA SER A 79 5.26 -12.43 7.33
C SER A 79 4.27 -12.71 6.20
N ILE A 80 3.50 -11.70 5.78
CA ILE A 80 2.50 -11.88 4.74
C ILE A 80 3.11 -12.09 3.35
N THR A 81 4.18 -11.38 3.00
CA THR A 81 4.85 -11.60 1.69
C THR A 81 5.53 -12.95 1.63
N ARG A 82 6.06 -13.46 2.75
CA ARG A 82 6.62 -14.83 2.82
C ARG A 82 5.55 -15.90 2.69
N ILE A 83 4.45 -15.77 3.44
CA ILE A 83 3.34 -16.75 3.41
C ILE A 83 2.75 -16.84 2.01
N LEU A 84 2.61 -15.70 1.33
CA LEU A 84 2.03 -15.64 -0.01
C LEU A 84 3.04 -15.80 -1.14
N SER A 85 4.32 -16.06 -0.83
CA SER A 85 5.42 -16.15 -1.81
C SER A 85 5.49 -14.96 -2.78
N LEU A 86 5.18 -13.75 -2.28
CA LEU A 86 5.21 -12.53 -3.07
C LEU A 86 6.63 -11.96 -3.13
N ASP A 87 7.01 -11.43 -4.29
CA ASP A 87 8.24 -10.69 -4.47
C ASP A 87 8.26 -9.47 -3.53
N SER A 88 9.33 -9.32 -2.75
CA SER A 88 9.48 -8.20 -1.83
C SER A 88 9.67 -6.87 -2.55
N GLY A 89 10.04 -6.85 -3.83
CA GLY A 89 10.06 -5.67 -4.68
C GLY A 89 8.71 -5.35 -5.35
N LEU A 90 7.68 -6.17 -5.18
CA LEU A 90 6.39 -5.94 -5.84
C LEU A 90 5.71 -4.62 -5.43
N PRO A 91 5.73 -4.17 -4.16
CA PRO A 91 5.17 -2.87 -3.77
C PRO A 91 5.83 -1.70 -4.50
N ASN A 92 7.13 -1.78 -4.77
CA ASN A 92 7.93 -0.78 -5.48
C ASN A 92 7.41 -0.56 -6.90
N ILE A 93 7.13 -1.65 -7.60
CA ILE A 93 6.69 -1.65 -8.99
C ILE A 93 5.22 -1.25 -9.11
N LEU A 94 4.37 -1.68 -8.17
CA LEU A 94 2.93 -1.45 -8.26
C LEU A 94 2.52 -0.04 -7.82
N CYS A 95 3.20 0.53 -6.82
CA CYS A 95 2.77 1.74 -6.15
C CYS A 95 2.75 2.96 -7.07
N ARG A 96 1.54 3.41 -7.42
CA ARG A 96 1.27 4.60 -8.23
C ARG A 96 0.66 5.76 -7.44
N SER A 97 0.08 5.50 -6.27
CA SER A 97 -0.43 6.54 -5.38
C SER A 97 -0.36 6.15 -3.92
N ILE A 98 -0.21 7.15 -3.04
CA ILE A 98 -0.22 6.98 -1.58
C ILE A 98 -1.21 7.97 -0.98
N THR A 99 -2.10 7.50 -0.14
CA THR A 99 -3.09 8.31 0.59
C THR A 99 -2.84 8.21 2.09
N PHE A 100 -2.76 9.35 2.77
CA PHE A 100 -2.68 9.45 4.21
C PHE A 100 -3.98 10.01 4.76
N ASP A 101 -4.57 9.37 5.78
CA ASP A 101 -5.70 9.95 6.51
C ASP A 101 -5.23 10.62 7.81
N THR A 102 -5.45 11.92 7.93
CA THR A 102 -5.16 12.77 9.10
C THR A 102 -6.36 13.11 9.97
N SER A 103 -7.56 12.65 9.62
CA SER A 103 -8.83 13.02 10.28
C SER A 103 -8.90 12.74 11.79
N LYS A 104 -7.99 11.96 12.36
CA LYS A 104 -8.03 11.51 13.76
C LYS A 104 -7.09 12.24 14.74
N GLN A 105 -6.36 13.30 14.36
CA GLN A 105 -5.26 13.79 15.21
C GLN A 105 -5.30 15.28 15.56
N GLY A 106 -5.94 15.59 16.70
CA GLY A 106 -5.81 16.85 17.44
C GLY A 106 -4.64 16.90 18.44
N LEU A 107 -3.65 16.01 18.35
CA LEU A 107 -2.43 16.05 19.17
C LEU A 107 -1.20 16.03 18.27
N LYS A 108 -0.38 17.08 18.36
CA LYS A 108 0.96 17.27 17.74
C LYS A 108 1.37 16.12 16.81
N ASP A 109 0.98 16.26 15.55
CA ASP A 109 0.73 15.18 14.60
C ASP A 109 2.01 14.39 14.22
N PRO A 110 2.27 13.20 14.82
CA PRO A 110 3.39 12.35 14.41
C PRO A 110 3.23 11.83 12.98
N MET A 111 2.05 11.97 12.38
CA MET A 111 1.85 11.70 10.96
C MET A 111 2.33 12.87 10.10
N VAL A 112 2.37 14.11 10.57
CA VAL A 112 3.09 15.22 9.89
C VAL A 112 4.59 14.93 9.87
N GLU A 113 5.16 14.48 10.98
CA GLU A 113 6.57 14.07 11.03
C GLU A 113 6.80 12.84 10.15
N ALA A 114 5.92 11.84 10.19
CA ALA A 114 6.01 10.67 9.31
C ALA A 114 5.78 10.99 7.84
N ARG A 115 4.96 11.99 7.50
CA ARG A 115 4.83 12.55 6.15
C ARG A 115 6.10 13.26 5.72
N GLY A 116 6.72 14.01 6.63
CA GLY A 116 8.06 14.56 6.46
C GLY A 116 9.06 13.46 6.18
N ASN A 117 9.07 12.39 6.99
CA ASN A 117 9.97 11.26 6.85
C ASN A 117 9.69 10.41 5.61
N LEU A 118 8.43 10.17 5.22
CA LEU A 118 8.08 9.43 4.00
C LEU A 118 8.33 10.29 2.77
N GLY A 119 8.01 11.58 2.82
CA GLY A 119 8.34 12.55 1.78
C GLY A 119 9.85 12.64 1.58
N LEU A 120 10.63 12.80 2.66
CA LEU A 120 12.09 12.75 2.64
C LEU A 120 12.62 11.39 2.16
N PHE A 121 11.98 10.29 2.57
CA PHE A 121 12.31 8.95 2.10
C PHE A 121 12.17 8.86 0.58
N PHE A 122 11.05 9.30 -0.01
CA PHE A 122 10.86 9.31 -1.45
C PHE A 122 11.76 10.33 -2.18
N LEU A 123 12.06 11.47 -1.56
CA LEU A 123 12.99 12.46 -2.11
C LEU A 123 14.42 11.93 -2.17
N GLY A 124 14.84 11.20 -1.13
CA GLY A 124 16.16 10.57 -1.00
C GLY A 124 16.29 9.24 -1.74
N HIS A 125 15.19 8.55 -2.03
CA HIS A 125 15.21 7.22 -2.63
C HIS A 125 14.32 7.14 -3.87
N ARG A 126 14.72 7.92 -4.88
CA ARG A 126 13.93 8.17 -6.10
C ARG A 126 13.64 6.92 -6.94
N GLY A 127 14.46 5.87 -6.81
CA GLY A 127 14.27 4.60 -7.54
C GLY A 127 13.33 3.60 -6.88
N ILE A 128 12.76 3.89 -5.70
CA ILE A 128 11.95 2.92 -4.96
C ILE A 128 10.56 2.75 -5.56
N VAL A 129 9.88 3.82 -5.95
CA VAL A 129 8.51 3.77 -6.50
C VAL A 129 8.46 4.54 -7.82
N PRO A 130 9.03 3.98 -8.90
CA PRO A 130 9.20 4.70 -10.17
C PRO A 130 7.87 5.23 -10.73
N ASP A 131 6.78 4.50 -10.49
CA ASP A 131 5.44 4.82 -11.01
C ASP A 131 4.59 5.69 -10.07
N LEU A 132 5.13 6.18 -8.94
CA LEU A 132 4.40 7.05 -8.02
C LEU A 132 4.02 8.38 -8.70
N ARG A 133 2.72 8.65 -8.80
CA ARG A 133 2.16 9.82 -9.49
C ARG A 133 1.61 10.88 -8.54
N TRP A 134 1.01 10.46 -7.42
CA TRP A 134 0.32 11.37 -6.51
C TRP A 134 0.46 10.93 -5.06
N ILE A 135 0.58 11.92 -4.19
CA ILE A 135 0.37 11.75 -2.75
C ILE A 135 -0.89 12.52 -2.37
N THR A 136 -1.81 11.85 -1.68
CA THR A 136 -3.08 12.43 -1.22
C THR A 136 -3.07 12.51 0.31
N TYR A 137 -3.49 13.65 0.83
CA TYR A 137 -3.72 13.89 2.25
C TYR A 137 -5.21 14.12 2.43
N ARG A 138 -5.85 13.26 3.24
CA ARG A 138 -7.27 13.34 3.57
C ARG A 138 -7.39 13.79 5.03
N ASP A 139 -8.11 14.87 5.29
CA ASP A 139 -8.43 15.34 6.63
C ASP A 139 -9.94 15.59 6.73
N GLY A 140 -10.67 14.56 7.16
CA GLY A 140 -12.13 14.58 7.14
C GLY A 140 -12.64 14.76 5.71
N THR A 141 -13.26 15.92 5.44
CA THR A 141 -13.76 16.29 4.12
C THR A 141 -12.72 17.01 3.25
N ASP A 142 -11.61 17.48 3.83
CA ASP A 142 -10.55 18.14 3.06
C ASP A 142 -9.64 17.11 2.41
N VAL A 143 -9.36 17.29 1.11
CA VAL A 143 -8.53 16.39 0.33
C VAL A 143 -7.51 17.21 -0.45
N LYS A 144 -6.26 17.17 0.01
CA LYS A 144 -5.13 17.78 -0.68
C LYS A 144 -4.37 16.72 -1.47
N ARG A 145 -4.36 16.86 -2.80
CA ARG A 145 -3.56 16.01 -3.69
C ARG A 145 -2.35 16.76 -4.20
N VAL A 146 -1.18 16.16 -4.03
CA VAL A 146 0.10 16.68 -4.51
C VAL A 146 0.59 15.79 -5.64
N ALA A 147 0.81 16.39 -6.81
CA ALA A 147 1.43 15.70 -7.92
C ALA A 147 2.89 15.39 -7.58
N PHE A 148 3.23 14.12 -7.69
CA PHE A 148 4.59 13.65 -7.53
C PHE A 148 5.21 13.64 -8.93
N ARG A 149 5.95 14.70 -9.27
CA ARG A 149 6.70 14.79 -10.53
C ARG A 149 8.18 14.65 -10.24
N TRP A 150 8.79 13.61 -10.79
CA TRP A 150 10.24 13.50 -10.82
C TRP A 150 10.80 14.68 -11.64
N ALA A 151 11.72 15.44 -11.05
CA ALA A 151 12.34 16.58 -11.74
C ALA A 151 13.28 16.14 -12.88
N VAL A 152 13.73 14.87 -12.91
CA VAL A 152 14.69 14.33 -13.91
C VAL A 152 14.53 12.80 -14.08
N SER A 153 14.78 12.29 -15.29
CA SER A 153 14.76 10.87 -15.69
C SER A 153 15.76 10.00 -14.90
N PRO A 154 15.48 8.71 -14.62
CA PRO A 154 16.27 7.91 -13.70
C PRO A 154 17.45 7.22 -14.37
N ASP A 155 18.63 7.38 -13.79
CA ASP A 155 19.69 6.38 -13.86
C ASP A 155 20.22 6.18 -12.44
N THR A 156 19.66 5.22 -11.70
CA THR A 156 20.28 4.56 -10.53
C THR A 156 19.32 3.51 -9.95
N ARG A 157 19.72 2.24 -10.07
CA ARG A 157 19.08 1.11 -9.38
C ARG A 157 19.57 1.05 -7.93
N GLY A 158 18.63 1.14 -7.00
CA GLY A 158 18.61 0.43 -5.72
C GLY A 158 19.72 0.71 -4.70
N GLN A 159 19.40 1.45 -3.63
CA GLN A 159 20.11 1.31 -2.36
C GLN A 159 19.29 1.85 -1.17
N CYS A 160 18.40 1.02 -0.60
CA CYS A 160 17.92 1.21 0.78
C CYS A 160 18.74 0.43 1.81
N ARG A 161 19.57 -0.52 1.34
CA ARG A 161 20.18 -1.54 2.22
C ARG A 161 21.43 -1.06 2.97
N ALA A 162 21.94 0.13 2.67
CA ALA A 162 23.22 0.60 3.21
C ALA A 162 23.12 1.36 4.55
N GLU A 163 21.94 1.79 4.99
CA GLU A 163 21.83 2.76 6.10
C GLU A 163 21.32 2.20 7.44
N MET A 164 20.97 0.91 7.55
CA MET A 164 20.53 0.31 8.83
C MET A 164 21.59 -0.53 9.53
N GLY A 165 22.87 -0.30 9.22
CA GLY A 165 24.01 -0.98 9.82
C GLY A 165 24.99 -0.01 10.47
N LYS A 166 24.54 0.79 11.43
CA LYS A 166 25.38 1.39 12.49
C LYS A 166 24.58 1.51 13.77
#